data_AF-A0A4Q6A6N1-F1
#
_entry.id   AF-A0A4Q6A6N1-F1
#
_cell.length_a   1.000
_cell.length_b   1.000
_cell.length_c   1.000
_cell.angle_alpha   90.00
_cell.angle_beta   90.00
_cell.angle_gamma   90.00
#
_symmetry.space_group_name_H-M   'P 1'
#
loop_
_entity.id
_entity.type
_entity.pdbx_description
1 polymer ?
#
loop_
_entity_poly.entity_id
_entity_poly.type
_entity_poly.pdbx_seq_one_letter_code
_entity_poly.pdbx_strand_id
1 'polypeptide(L)'
;MSTALTFYAQEATLRLLSYNVRNGKGMDNQTDYDRTAAVIKKAGAQVVALQELDSATGRSQGVDVLFVLAQKTGMHGVYGAAIPYNGGRYG
;
A
#
# COMPACT_ATOMS: atom_id res chain seq x y z
N MET A 1 18.61 -9.00 -51.40
CA MET A 1 17.36 -8.48 -50.77
C MET A 1 17.69 -8.17 -49.32
N SER A 2 17.50 -6.93 -48.88
CA SER A 2 17.72 -6.55 -47.47
C SER A 2 16.36 -6.43 -46.80
N THR A 3 16.16 -7.13 -45.69
CA THR A 3 14.94 -7.06 -44.89
C THR A 3 15.23 -6.21 -43.66
N ALA A 4 14.54 -5.08 -43.51
CA ALA A 4 14.57 -4.30 -42.29
C ALA A 4 13.53 -4.88 -41.31
N LEU A 5 13.98 -5.26 -40.10
CA LEU A 5 13.08 -5.50 -38.98
C LEU A 5 12.93 -4.22 -38.17
N THR A 6 11.70 -3.74 -38.05
CA THR A 6 11.33 -2.64 -37.17
C THR A 6 10.69 -3.21 -35.91
N PHE A 7 11.28 -2.97 -34.75
CA PHE A 7 10.67 -3.26 -33.45
C PHE A 7 10.04 -1.98 -32.89
N TYR A 8 8.76 -2.04 -32.55
CA TYR A 8 8.08 -0.96 -31.84
C TYR A 8 8.27 -1.15 -30.33
N ALA A 9 8.70 -0.11 -29.63
CA ALA A 9 8.69 -0.12 -28.17
C ALA A 9 7.23 -0.08 -27.69
N GLN A 10 6.82 -1.08 -26.91
CA GLN A 10 5.52 -1.05 -26.22
C GLN A 10 5.60 0.01 -25.12
N GLU A 11 4.73 1.02 -25.17
CA GLU A 11 4.52 1.97 -24.06
C GLU A 11 4.20 1.19 -22.77
N ALA A 12 5.17 1.11 -21.86
CA ALA A 12 5.03 0.43 -20.58
C ALA A 12 4.58 1.45 -19.53
N THR A 13 3.27 1.53 -19.29
CA THR A 13 2.72 2.43 -18.26
C THR A 13 2.91 1.85 -16.86
N LEU A 14 3.64 2.57 -16.00
CA LEU A 14 3.69 2.31 -14.57
C LEU A 14 2.59 3.11 -13.86
N ARG A 15 1.75 2.44 -13.07
CA ARG A 15 0.72 3.02 -12.22
C ARG A 15 1.14 2.96 -10.77
N LEU A 16 1.12 4.13 -10.13
CA LEU A 16 1.40 4.30 -8.72
C LEU A 16 0.14 4.75 -7.99
N LEU A 17 -0.01 4.28 -6.76
CA LEU A 17 -1.02 4.77 -5.82
C LEU A 17 -0.31 5.44 -4.65
N SER A 18 -0.69 6.68 -4.33
CA SER A 18 -0.43 7.27 -3.02
C SER A 18 -1.74 7.32 -2.25
N TYR A 19 -1.77 6.74 -1.06
CA TYR A 19 -3.00 6.60 -0.30
C TYR A 19 -2.77 6.79 1.20
N ASN A 20 -3.31 7.88 1.73
CA ASN A 20 -3.43 8.09 3.16
C ASN A 20 -4.61 7.24 3.67
N VAL A 21 -4.29 6.18 4.42
CA VAL A 21 -5.28 5.19 4.86
C VAL A 21 -5.94 5.57 6.17
N ARG A 22 -5.54 6.68 6.79
CA ARG A 22 -6.03 7.16 8.09
C ARG A 22 -6.09 6.01 9.10
N ASN A 23 -4.96 5.34 9.38
CA ASN A 23 -4.85 4.17 10.28
C ASN A 23 -5.79 2.99 9.94
N GLY A 24 -6.24 2.89 8.69
CA GLY A 24 -7.22 1.89 8.23
C GLY A 24 -8.66 2.22 8.60
N LYS A 25 -8.92 3.47 9.02
CA LYS A 25 -10.21 3.93 9.52
C LYS A 25 -11.03 4.60 8.43
N GLY A 26 -12.22 4.08 8.17
CA GLY A 26 -13.17 4.66 7.24
C GLY A 26 -13.83 5.96 7.74
N MET A 27 -14.66 6.57 6.88
CA MET A 27 -15.49 7.73 7.23
C MET A 27 -16.57 7.39 8.26
N ASP A 28 -16.93 6.11 8.37
CA ASP A 28 -17.77 5.52 9.41
C ASP A 28 -17.03 5.36 10.76
N ASN A 29 -15.78 5.79 10.84
CA ASN A 29 -14.91 5.65 12.00
C ASN A 29 -14.64 4.20 12.42
N GLN A 30 -14.81 3.22 11.53
CA GLN A 30 -14.46 1.83 11.78
C GLN A 30 -13.13 1.48 11.13
N THR A 31 -12.31 0.71 11.83
CA THR A 31 -11.05 0.18 11.28
C THR A 31 -11.35 -1.09 10.50
N ASP A 32 -11.00 -1.10 9.21
CA ASP A 32 -11.35 -2.19 8.30
C ASP A 32 -10.24 -2.34 7.23
N TYR A 33 -9.30 -3.25 7.50
CA TYR A 33 -8.16 -3.48 6.61
C TYR A 33 -8.55 -4.22 5.33
N ASP A 34 -9.67 -4.95 5.30
CA ASP A 34 -10.18 -5.57 4.08
C ASP A 34 -10.70 -4.53 3.11
N ARG A 35 -11.36 -3.48 3.62
CA ARG A 35 -11.78 -2.32 2.84
C ARG A 35 -10.60 -1.56 2.26
N THR A 36 -9.57 -1.28 3.06
CA THR A 36 -8.33 -0.65 2.57
C THR A 36 -7.66 -1.50 1.50
N ALA A 37 -7.52 -2.81 1.70
CA ALA A 37 -6.94 -3.72 0.71
C ALA A 37 -7.77 -3.81 -0.58
N ALA A 38 -9.10 -3.76 -0.49
CA ALA A 38 -9.98 -3.73 -1.66
C ALA A 38 -9.76 -2.47 -2.51
N VAL A 39 -9.58 -1.30 -1.89
CA VAL A 39 -9.24 -0.04 -2.58
C VAL A 39 -7.90 -0.17 -3.30
N ILE A 40 -6.86 -0.68 -2.62
CA ILE A 40 -5.53 -0.89 -3.21
C ILE A 40 -5.61 -1.81 -4.43
N LYS A 41 -6.27 -2.97 -4.30
CA LYS A 41 -6.43 -3.92 -5.41
C LYS A 41 -7.21 -3.33 -6.59
N LYS A 42 -8.29 -2.58 -6.31
CA LYS A 42 -9.11 -1.94 -7.35
C LYS A 42 -8.35 -0.87 -8.13
N ALA A 43 -7.37 -0.21 -7.52
CA ALA A 43 -6.54 0.78 -8.21
C ALA A 43 -5.70 0.17 -9.35
N GLY A 44 -5.37 -1.13 -9.27
CA GLY A 44 -4.53 -1.81 -10.26
C GLY A 44 -3.13 -1.19 -10.36
N ALA A 45 -2.64 -0.60 -9.26
CA ALA A 45 -1.31 -0.01 -9.19
C ALA A 45 -0.24 -1.09 -8.99
N GLN A 46 0.91 -0.95 -9.64
CA GLN A 46 2.06 -1.83 -9.40
C GLN A 46 2.88 -1.40 -8.18
N VAL A 47 2.84 -0.11 -7.83
CA VAL A 47 3.52 0.46 -6.66
C VAL A 47 2.53 1.24 -5.82
N VAL A 48 2.56 1.04 -4.51
CA VAL A 48 1.65 1.68 -3.56
C VAL A 48 2.45 2.31 -2.42
N ALA A 49 2.31 3.61 -2.25
CA ALA A 49 2.80 4.36 -1.10
C ALA A 49 1.63 4.60 -0.13
N LEU A 50 1.74 4.07 1.08
CA LEU A 50 0.73 4.23 2.12
C LEU A 50 1.23 5.24 3.16
N GLN A 51 0.31 6.07 3.65
CA GLN A 51 0.58 7.00 4.76
C GLN A 51 -0.42 6.78 5.90
N GLU A 52 -0.03 7.18 7.10
CA GLU A 52 -0.80 7.08 8.34
C GLU A 52 -1.05 5.63 8.78
N LEU A 53 -0.07 4.75 8.63
CA LEU A 53 -0.13 3.38 9.12
C LEU A 53 0.45 3.27 10.53
N ASP A 54 -0.22 2.49 11.35
CA ASP A 54 0.33 1.99 12.61
C ASP A 54 1.19 0.74 12.35
N SER A 55 2.34 0.65 13.00
CA SER A 55 3.14 -0.57 13.12
C SER A 55 3.28 -0.94 14.60
N ALA A 56 2.52 -1.95 15.01
CA ALA A 56 2.50 -2.50 16.36
C ALA A 56 2.26 -1.45 17.47
N THR A 57 1.44 -0.44 17.19
CA THR A 57 1.06 0.58 18.19
C THR A 57 -0.09 0.08 19.05
N GLY A 58 -0.26 0.66 20.25
CA GLY A 58 -1.42 0.41 21.09
C GLY A 58 -2.75 0.76 20.41
N ARG A 59 -2.76 1.76 19.50
CA ARG A 59 -3.96 2.12 18.71
C ARG A 59 -4.40 0.99 17.78
N SER A 60 -3.43 0.31 17.17
CA SER A 60 -3.63 -0.90 16.36
C SER A 60 -3.72 -2.18 17.18
N GLN A 61 -3.74 -2.12 18.52
CA GLN A 61 -3.72 -3.29 19.41
C GLN A 61 -2.53 -4.24 19.13
N GLY A 62 -1.37 -3.66 18.80
CA GLY A 62 -0.15 -4.41 18.49
C GLY A 62 -0.06 -4.99 17.08
N VAL A 63 -1.03 -4.70 16.20
CA VAL A 63 -1.01 -5.19 14.81
C VAL A 63 0.06 -4.45 13.98
N ASP A 64 0.86 -5.21 13.23
CA ASP A 64 1.64 -4.68 12.10
C ASP A 64 0.72 -4.52 10.89
N VAL A 65 0.20 -3.31 10.69
CA VAL A 65 -0.83 -3.07 9.67
C VAL A 65 -0.26 -3.19 8.26
N LEU A 66 1.01 -2.84 8.03
CA LEU A 66 1.63 -3.01 6.71
C LEU A 66 1.72 -4.50 6.36
N PHE A 67 2.15 -5.34 7.31
CA PHE A 67 2.20 -6.78 7.09
C PHE A 67 0.81 -7.34 6.75
N VAL A 68 -0.23 -6.94 7.47
CA VAL A 68 -1.62 -7.37 7.19
C VAL A 68 -2.07 -6.93 5.80
N LEU A 69 -1.82 -5.68 5.41
CA LEU A 69 -2.20 -5.20 4.08
C LEU A 69 -1.42 -5.90 2.96
N ALA A 70 -0.12 -6.14 3.15
CA ALA A 70 0.72 -6.90 2.23
C ALA A 70 0.15 -8.30 1.97
N GLN A 71 -0.26 -9.02 3.03
CA GLN A 71 -0.92 -10.32 2.90
C GLN A 71 -2.25 -10.22 2.13
N LYS A 72 -3.10 -9.23 2.43
CA LYS A 72 -4.43 -9.06 1.81
C LYS A 72 -4.38 -8.60 0.35
N THR A 73 -3.30 -7.93 -0.07
CA THR A 73 -3.10 -7.46 -1.44
C THR A 73 -2.20 -8.39 -2.26
N GLY A 74 -1.47 -9.31 -1.61
CA GLY A 74 -0.46 -10.15 -2.28
C GLY A 74 0.79 -9.37 -2.69
N MET A 75 1.05 -8.23 -2.05
CA MET A 75 2.19 -7.35 -2.36
C MET A 75 3.31 -7.53 -1.33
N HIS A 76 4.53 -7.15 -1.71
CA HIS A 76 5.64 -7.03 -0.75
C HIS A 76 5.62 -5.66 -0.09
N GLY A 77 5.68 -5.62 1.25
CA GLY A 77 5.70 -4.39 2.03
C GLY A 77 7.08 -4.08 2.61
N VAL A 78 7.48 -2.82 2.58
CA VAL A 78 8.63 -2.28 3.33
C VAL A 78 8.14 -1.10 4.16
N TYR A 79 8.46 -1.10 5.45
CA TYR A 79 8.00 -0.06 6.38
C TYR A 79 9.09 0.97 6.66
N GLY A 80 8.78 2.25 6.50
CA GLY A 80 9.61 3.38 6.90
C GLY A 80 8.86 4.22 7.93
N ALA A 81 9.25 4.13 9.19
CA ALA A 81 8.58 4.88 10.27
C ALA A 81 8.84 6.39 10.13
N ALA A 82 7.81 7.20 10.31
CA ALA A 82 7.97 8.65 10.46
C ALA A 82 8.34 9.00 11.91
N ILE A 83 7.68 8.37 12.90
CA ILE A 83 7.91 8.58 14.33
C ILE A 83 7.70 7.30 15.16
N PRO A 84 8.33 7.17 16.34
CA PRO A 84 7.84 6.31 17.41
C PRO A 84 6.46 6.79 17.90
N TYR A 85 5.53 5.88 18.14
CA TYR A 85 4.18 6.25 18.59
C TYR A 85 3.51 5.12 19.37
N ASN A 86 2.99 5.44 20.56
CA ASN A 86 2.14 4.56 21.37
C ASN A 86 2.68 3.11 21.48
N GLY A 87 3.94 2.95 21.88
CA GLY A 87 4.60 1.64 22.02
C GLY A 87 5.11 1.01 20.72
N GLY A 88 4.71 1.52 19.56
CA GLY A 88 5.14 1.07 18.25
C GLY A 88 5.69 2.23 17.40
N ARG A 89 5.37 2.23 16.11
CA ARG A 89 5.76 3.27 15.14
C ARG A 89 4.58 3.70 14.29
N TYR A 90 4.64 4.92 13.78
CA TYR A 90 3.61 5.49 12.93
C TYR A 90 4.23 6.22 11.73
N GLY A 91 3.56 6.16 10.59
CA GLY A 91 4.01 6.75 9.33
C GLY A 91 3.12 6.35 8.17
#